data_AF-A0A3D1VB19-F1
#
_entry.id   AF-A0A3D1VB19-F1
#
_cell.length_a   1.000
_cell.length_b   1.000
_cell.length_c   1.000
_cell.angle_alpha   90.00
_cell.angle_beta   90.00
_cell.angle_gamma   90.00
#
_symmetry.space_group_name_H-M   'P 1'
#
loop_
_entity.id
_entity.type
_entity.pdbx_description
1 polymer ?
#
loop_
_entity_poly.entity_id
_entity_poly.type
_entity_poly.pdbx_seq_one_letter_code
_entity_poly.pdbx_strand_id
1 'polypeptide(L)'
;VSRPSFDPNWFVLGITDDQWAQLNDSQKTPLVNRAAAFGTSTGSIFKVITAAAGMADLGMTIYSPVDCPGTFQLQGADQVWRDWIPGGQGSMDLHTAIVRSCNTVFYKIGADLDEKDENLLPNMAKAFGLGAPTGIPELYEIPGIV
;
A
#
# COMPACT_ATOMS: atom_id res chain seq x y z
N VAL A 1 -13.56 -10.64 -3.91
CA VAL A 1 -13.94 -11.06 -5.28
C VAL A 1 -12.79 -10.76 -6.24
N SER A 2 -12.53 -11.60 -7.25
CA SER A 2 -11.51 -11.37 -8.28
C SER A 2 -12.18 -11.23 -9.64
N ARG A 3 -11.70 -10.30 -10.48
CA ARG A 3 -12.17 -10.11 -11.85
C ARG A 3 -11.00 -9.89 -12.81
N PRO A 4 -11.13 -10.27 -14.10
CA PRO A 4 -12.24 -11.05 -14.66
C PRO A 4 -12.31 -12.48 -14.09
N SER A 5 -13.50 -13.09 -14.13
CA SER A 5 -13.76 -14.44 -13.63
C SER A 5 -14.12 -15.38 -14.77
N PHE A 6 -14.21 -16.66 -14.49
CA PHE A 6 -14.71 -17.71 -15.37
C PHE A 6 -15.77 -18.56 -14.65
N ASP A 7 -16.47 -19.42 -15.38
CA ASP A 7 -17.39 -20.40 -14.81
C ASP A 7 -16.62 -21.66 -14.39
N PRO A 8 -16.57 -22.00 -13.09
CA PRO A 8 -15.84 -23.17 -12.61
C PRO A 8 -16.41 -24.49 -13.13
N ASN A 9 -17.67 -24.53 -13.59
CA ASN A 9 -18.27 -25.77 -14.13
C ASN A 9 -17.56 -26.27 -15.40
N TRP A 10 -16.82 -25.42 -16.10
CA TRP A 10 -16.03 -25.85 -17.27
C TRP A 10 -14.99 -26.91 -16.92
N PHE A 11 -14.41 -26.86 -15.72
CA PHE A 11 -13.44 -27.86 -15.25
C PHE A 11 -14.09 -29.21 -14.90
N VAL A 12 -15.39 -29.22 -14.60
CA VAL A 12 -16.13 -30.44 -14.23
C VAL A 12 -16.71 -31.11 -15.47
N LEU A 13 -17.30 -30.32 -16.38
CA LEU A 13 -18.03 -30.82 -17.55
C LEU A 13 -17.13 -31.05 -18.77
N GLY A 14 -15.89 -30.52 -18.75
CA GLY A 14 -14.97 -30.52 -19.88
C GLY A 14 -14.87 -29.12 -20.50
N ILE A 15 -13.64 -28.69 -20.78
CA ILE A 15 -13.32 -27.36 -21.30
C ILE A 15 -13.22 -27.43 -22.83
N THR A 16 -13.91 -26.53 -23.54
CA THR A 16 -13.75 -26.38 -25.00
C THR A 16 -12.50 -25.58 -25.35
N ASP A 17 -12.00 -25.70 -26.58
CA ASP A 17 -10.83 -24.93 -27.04
C ASP A 17 -11.03 -23.41 -26.87
N ASP A 18 -12.24 -22.90 -27.16
CA ASP A 18 -12.57 -21.48 -27.00
C ASP A 18 -12.58 -21.04 -25.53
N GLN A 19 -13.08 -21.89 -24.62
CA GLN A 19 -13.05 -21.63 -23.18
C GLN A 19 -11.61 -21.68 -22.66
N TRP A 20 -10.82 -22.64 -23.13
CA TRP A 20 -9.41 -22.77 -22.78
C TRP A 20 -8.59 -21.57 -23.26
N ALA A 21 -8.85 -21.09 -24.47
CA ALA A 21 -8.25 -19.86 -25.00
C ALA A 21 -8.60 -18.64 -24.13
N GLN A 22 -9.84 -18.54 -23.64
CA GLN A 22 -10.26 -17.48 -22.72
C GLN A 22 -9.55 -17.55 -21.38
N LEU A 23 -9.38 -18.76 -20.81
CA LEU A 23 -8.66 -18.94 -19.54
C LEU A 23 -7.18 -18.57 -19.65
N ASN A 24 -6.58 -18.80 -20.83
CA ASN A 24 -5.18 -18.49 -21.13
C ASN A 24 -4.95 -17.09 -21.73
N ASP A 25 -5.96 -16.22 -21.72
CA ASP A 25 -5.81 -14.83 -22.17
C ASP A 25 -4.79 -14.11 -21.26
N SER A 26 -3.60 -13.84 -21.82
CA SER A 26 -2.48 -13.21 -21.11
C SER A 26 -2.74 -11.77 -20.68
N GLN A 27 -3.67 -11.06 -21.32
CA GLN A 27 -4.03 -9.68 -20.93
C GLN A 27 -5.02 -9.69 -19.76
N LYS A 28 -5.95 -10.65 -19.77
CA LYS A 28 -7.03 -10.72 -18.77
C LYS A 28 -6.67 -11.56 -17.55
N THR A 29 -5.83 -12.57 -17.71
CA THR A 29 -5.36 -13.49 -16.65
C THR A 29 -6.48 -13.90 -15.68
N PRO A 30 -7.60 -14.49 -16.16
CA PRO A 30 -8.78 -14.78 -15.33
C PRO A 30 -8.52 -15.88 -14.28
N LEU A 31 -7.49 -16.70 -14.48
CA LEU A 31 -7.07 -17.72 -13.52
C LEU A 31 -6.36 -17.13 -12.28
N VAL A 32 -5.94 -15.86 -12.32
CA VAL A 32 -5.27 -15.22 -11.19
C VAL A 32 -6.30 -14.72 -10.17
N ASN A 33 -6.22 -15.26 -8.95
CA ASN A 33 -6.94 -14.70 -7.81
C ASN A 33 -6.26 -13.42 -7.32
N ARG A 34 -6.74 -12.28 -7.82
CA ARG A 34 -6.16 -10.96 -7.50
C ARG A 34 -6.37 -10.53 -6.05
N ALA A 35 -7.32 -11.14 -5.35
CA ALA A 35 -7.60 -10.78 -3.96
C ALA A 35 -6.56 -11.34 -2.99
N ALA A 36 -5.86 -12.41 -3.36
CA ALA A 36 -4.97 -13.16 -2.45
C ALA A 36 -3.57 -13.44 -3.04
N ALA A 37 -3.47 -13.52 -4.37
CA ALA A 37 -2.26 -13.95 -5.07
C ALA A 37 -1.72 -12.88 -6.04
N PHE A 38 -2.05 -11.61 -5.81
CA PHE A 38 -1.57 -10.49 -6.62
C PHE A 38 -0.98 -9.39 -5.75
N GLY A 39 0.32 -9.12 -5.94
CA GLY A 39 1.05 -8.10 -5.20
C GLY A 39 1.02 -6.80 -5.97
N THR A 40 0.62 -5.71 -5.31
CA THR A 40 0.64 -4.36 -5.88
C THR A 40 1.08 -3.36 -4.83
N SER A 41 1.53 -2.20 -5.26
CA SER A 41 1.79 -1.10 -4.33
C SER A 41 0.47 -0.66 -3.71
N THR A 42 0.44 -0.56 -2.39
CA THR A 42 -0.76 -0.16 -1.62
C THR A 42 -1.13 1.32 -1.81
N GLY A 43 -0.20 2.11 -2.36
CA GLY A 43 -0.37 3.54 -2.57
C GLY A 43 -0.69 4.27 -1.25
N SER A 44 -1.59 5.25 -1.32
CA SER A 44 -1.92 6.09 -0.17
C SER A 44 -2.61 5.35 0.98
N ILE A 45 -3.08 4.11 0.79
CA ILE A 45 -3.64 3.31 1.88
C ILE A 45 -2.58 3.05 2.96
N PHE A 46 -1.29 2.95 2.57
CA PHE A 46 -0.18 2.75 3.50
C PHE A 46 0.00 3.88 4.51
N LYS A 47 -0.52 5.09 4.23
CA LYS A 47 -0.40 6.26 5.11
C LYS A 47 -1.01 6.03 6.50
N VAL A 48 -1.97 5.12 6.61
CA VAL A 48 -2.52 4.69 7.92
C VAL A 48 -1.44 4.03 8.78
N ILE A 49 -0.64 3.15 8.19
CA ILE A 49 0.46 2.45 8.87
C ILE A 49 1.58 3.45 9.23
N THR A 50 1.93 4.33 8.29
CA THR A 50 2.94 5.37 8.55
C THR A 50 2.50 6.34 9.65
N ALA A 51 1.23 6.75 9.68
CA ALA A 51 0.69 7.57 10.77
C ALA A 51 0.74 6.84 12.11
N ALA A 52 0.35 5.56 12.14
CA ALA A 52 0.40 4.74 13.36
C ALA A 52 1.83 4.62 13.91
N ALA A 53 2.81 4.39 13.04
CA ALA A 53 4.23 4.38 13.42
C ALA A 53 4.68 5.75 13.97
N GLY A 54 4.34 6.85 13.29
CA GLY A 54 4.66 8.20 13.78
C GLY A 54 4.04 8.50 15.15
N MET A 55 2.81 8.04 15.40
CA MET A 55 2.17 8.20 16.70
C MET A 55 2.82 7.35 17.80
N ALA A 56 3.19 6.10 17.48
CA ALA A 56 3.82 5.19 18.44
C ALA A 56 5.25 5.61 18.80
N ASP A 57 6.04 5.99 17.80
CA ASP A 57 7.49 6.10 17.95
C ASP A 57 8.01 7.53 17.85
N LEU A 58 7.28 8.48 17.26
CA LEU A 58 7.67 9.89 17.20
C LEU A 58 6.87 10.77 18.19
N GLY A 59 5.98 10.18 18.98
CA GLY A 59 5.15 10.91 19.94
C GLY A 59 4.11 11.82 19.30
N MET A 60 3.77 11.57 18.04
CA MET A 60 2.73 12.32 17.34
C MET A 60 1.34 11.96 17.88
N THR A 61 0.40 12.89 17.74
CA THR A 61 -1.03 12.67 17.96
C THR A 61 -1.79 13.05 16.72
N ILE A 62 -3.08 12.72 16.65
CA ILE A 62 -3.95 13.15 15.55
C ILE A 62 -4.02 14.69 15.39
N TYR A 63 -3.69 15.44 16.45
CA TYR A 63 -3.68 16.91 16.49
C TYR A 63 -2.29 17.50 16.26
N SER A 64 -1.25 16.68 16.08
CA SER A 64 0.10 17.18 15.86
C SER A 64 0.14 18.06 14.61
N PRO A 65 0.69 19.28 14.69
CA PRO A 65 0.81 20.16 13.55
C PRO A 65 1.83 19.57 12.55
N VAL A 66 1.48 19.60 11.28
CA VAL A 66 2.29 19.14 10.16
C VAL A 66 2.16 20.12 9.00
N ASP A 67 3.25 20.30 8.25
CA ASP A 67 3.25 21.11 7.04
C ASP A 67 3.25 20.21 5.81
N CYS A 68 2.39 20.54 4.84
CA CYS A 68 2.34 19.86 3.55
C CYS A 68 2.89 20.78 2.44
N PRO A 69 4.21 20.94 2.30
CA PRO A 69 4.79 21.62 1.15
C PRO A 69 4.56 20.82 -0.13
N GLY A 70 4.65 21.47 -1.29
CA GLY A 70 4.49 20.79 -2.59
C GLY A 70 5.62 19.82 -2.93
N THR A 71 6.75 19.92 -2.22
CA THR A 71 7.94 19.10 -2.43
C THR A 71 8.57 18.69 -1.11
N PHE A 72 9.20 17.53 -1.11
CA PHE A 72 10.02 17.01 -0.03
C PHE A 72 11.36 16.57 -0.61
N GLN A 73 12.44 16.84 0.10
CA GLN A 73 13.79 16.40 -0.24
C GLN A 73 14.45 15.89 1.04
N LEU A 74 14.96 14.68 0.97
CA LEU A 74 15.72 14.07 2.06
C LEU A 74 17.09 14.74 2.13
N GLN A 75 17.56 15.02 3.34
CA GLN A 75 18.86 15.65 3.53
C GLN A 75 19.96 14.80 2.89
N GLY A 76 20.80 15.42 2.06
CA GLY A 76 21.88 14.73 1.35
C GLY A 76 21.46 13.97 0.09
N ALA A 77 20.18 13.96 -0.28
CA ALA A 77 19.71 13.40 -1.54
C ALA A 77 19.41 14.49 -2.58
N ASP A 78 19.78 14.26 -3.84
CA ASP A 78 19.42 15.16 -4.96
C ASP A 78 17.97 14.97 -5.44
N GLN A 79 17.35 13.85 -5.05
CA GLN A 79 15.99 13.52 -5.44
C GLN A 79 14.97 14.40 -4.72
N VAL A 80 14.07 15.01 -5.51
CA VAL A 80 12.91 15.75 -4.99
C VAL A 80 11.65 14.92 -5.21
N TRP A 81 10.94 14.62 -4.14
CA TRP A 81 9.61 14.00 -4.17
C TRP A 81 8.52 15.06 -4.11
N ARG A 82 7.40 14.83 -4.79
CA ARG A 82 6.32 15.81 -4.93
C ARG A 82 5.04 15.38 -4.24
N ASP A 83 4.31 16.35 -3.73
CA ASP A 83 2.91 16.15 -3.39
C ASP A 83 2.06 15.99 -4.66
N TRP A 84 0.90 15.35 -4.54
CA TRP A 84 -0.04 15.25 -5.65
C TRP A 84 -0.76 16.57 -5.93
N ILE A 85 -0.80 17.50 -4.97
CA ILE A 85 -1.22 18.89 -5.18
C ILE A 85 0.02 19.76 -5.43
N PRO A 86 0.17 20.33 -6.65
CA PRO A 86 1.24 21.28 -6.94
C PRO A 86 1.18 22.49 -6.00
N GLY A 87 2.32 22.92 -5.46
CA GLY A 87 2.41 24.03 -4.51
C GLY A 87 2.14 23.66 -3.05
N GLY A 88 1.68 22.43 -2.78
CA GLY A 88 1.41 21.93 -1.44
C GLY A 88 0.00 22.23 -0.97
N GLN A 89 -0.28 21.82 0.26
CA GLN A 89 -1.62 21.84 0.84
C GLN A 89 -1.74 22.72 2.09
N GLY A 90 -0.64 23.33 2.52
CA GLY A 90 -0.56 24.20 3.70
C GLY A 90 -0.31 23.45 5.01
N SER A 91 -0.35 24.19 6.11
CA SER A 91 -0.27 23.65 7.48
C SER A 91 -1.59 23.02 7.89
N MET A 92 -1.53 21.88 8.58
CA MET A 92 -2.69 21.15 9.06
C MET A 92 -2.34 20.25 10.24
N ASP A 93 -3.30 19.52 10.79
CA ASP A 93 -3.03 18.44 11.75
C ASP A 93 -2.83 17.09 11.05
N LEU A 94 -2.23 16.12 11.76
CA LEU A 94 -1.97 14.78 11.24
C LEU A 94 -3.26 14.09 10.74
N HIS A 95 -4.38 14.28 11.43
CA HIS A 95 -5.67 13.79 10.99
C HIS A 95 -6.03 14.33 9.58
N THR A 96 -5.93 15.63 9.38
CA THR A 96 -6.21 16.28 8.10
C THR A 96 -5.22 15.84 7.02
N ALA A 97 -3.96 15.56 7.38
CA ALA A 97 -2.98 15.02 6.45
C ALA A 97 -3.36 13.62 5.92
N ILE A 98 -3.97 12.76 6.76
CA ILE A 98 -4.57 11.49 6.32
C ILE A 98 -5.77 11.77 5.40
N VAL A 99 -6.70 12.63 5.83
CA VAL A 99 -7.92 12.97 5.05
C VAL A 99 -7.59 13.50 3.66
N ARG A 100 -6.60 14.40 3.57
CA ARG A 100 -6.18 15.01 2.32
C ARG A 100 -5.08 14.24 1.59
N SER A 101 -4.64 13.13 2.18
CA SER A 101 -3.62 12.24 1.61
C SER A 101 -2.36 13.00 1.18
N CYS A 102 -1.84 13.92 2.01
CA CYS A 102 -0.65 14.69 1.67
C CYS A 102 0.61 13.81 1.63
N ASN A 103 1.26 13.65 0.47
CA ASN A 103 2.45 12.82 0.32
C ASN A 103 3.64 13.33 1.13
N THR A 104 3.91 14.64 1.10
CA THR A 104 5.14 15.20 1.69
C THR A 104 5.17 15.09 3.21
N VAL A 105 4.00 15.15 3.86
CA VAL A 105 3.87 14.81 5.29
C VAL A 105 4.31 13.37 5.55
N PHE A 106 3.83 12.39 4.77
CA PHE A 106 4.19 10.98 4.99
C PHE A 106 5.61 10.63 4.54
N TYR A 107 6.19 11.35 3.59
CA TYR A 107 7.62 11.24 3.31
C TYR A 107 8.47 11.72 4.49
N LYS A 108 8.10 12.86 5.10
CA LYS A 108 8.78 13.37 6.30
C LYS A 108 8.66 12.38 7.47
N ILE A 109 7.46 11.87 7.75
CA ILE A 109 7.26 10.88 8.82
C ILE A 109 8.09 9.62 8.56
N GLY A 110 8.11 9.12 7.31
CA GLY A 110 8.94 7.97 6.96
C GLY A 110 10.43 8.21 7.18
N ALA A 111 10.94 9.37 6.75
CA ALA A 111 12.33 9.76 6.97
C ALA A 111 12.68 9.91 8.47
N ASP A 112 11.78 10.49 9.26
CA ASP A 112 11.99 10.68 10.70
C ASP A 112 11.99 9.36 11.47
N LEU A 113 11.15 8.40 11.05
CA LEU A 113 11.17 7.05 11.59
C LEU A 113 12.48 6.35 11.24
N ASP A 114 12.91 6.42 9.99
CA ASP A 114 14.16 5.80 9.51
C ASP A 114 15.40 6.38 10.20
N GLU A 115 15.47 7.70 10.36
CA GLU A 115 16.53 8.39 11.10
C GLU A 115 16.59 7.93 12.57
N LYS A 116 15.44 7.63 13.18
CA LYS A 116 15.38 7.12 14.55
C LYS A 116 15.77 5.64 14.64
N ASP A 117 15.21 4.79 13.77
CA ASP A 117 15.55 3.39 13.56
C ASP A 117 14.82 2.88 12.29
N GLU A 118 15.61 2.44 11.30
CA GLU A 118 15.15 1.91 10.01
C GLU A 118 14.08 0.80 10.11
N ASN A 119 14.00 0.12 11.26
CA ASN A 119 13.07 -0.97 11.47
C ASN A 119 11.69 -0.53 11.97
N LEU A 120 11.50 0.72 12.41
CA LEU A 120 10.23 1.15 13.02
C LEU A 120 9.04 1.05 12.04
N LEU A 121 9.20 1.59 10.83
CA LEU A 121 8.13 1.54 9.83
C LEU A 121 7.91 0.11 9.27
N PRO A 122 8.94 -0.67 8.92
CA PRO A 122 8.78 -2.07 8.55
C PRO A 122 8.13 -2.93 9.65
N ASN A 123 8.50 -2.72 10.92
CA ASN A 123 7.93 -3.47 12.03
C ASN A 123 6.46 -3.10 12.25
N MET A 124 6.09 -1.82 12.12
CA MET A 124 4.69 -1.41 12.17
C MET A 124 3.89 -2.05 11.02
N ALA A 125 4.43 -2.05 9.79
CA ALA A 125 3.78 -2.72 8.66
C ALA A 125 3.55 -4.22 8.90
N LYS A 126 4.56 -4.92 9.45
CA LYS A 126 4.46 -6.33 9.84
C LYS A 126 3.43 -6.55 10.97
N ALA A 127 3.36 -5.63 11.94
CA ALA A 127 2.37 -5.69 13.02
C ALA A 127 0.93 -5.51 12.50
N PHE A 128 0.73 -4.78 11.40
CA PHE A 128 -0.53 -4.71 10.66
C PHE A 128 -0.82 -5.94 9.78
N GLY A 129 0.07 -6.95 9.77
CA GLY A 129 -0.08 -8.21 9.05
C GLY A 129 0.49 -8.21 7.63
N LEU A 130 1.19 -7.16 7.20
CA LEU A 130 1.85 -7.14 5.89
C LEU A 130 3.13 -8.00 5.90
N GLY A 131 3.49 -8.56 4.74
CA GLY A 131 4.70 -9.37 4.59
C GLY A 131 4.52 -10.84 5.00
N ALA A 132 3.29 -11.26 5.29
CA ALA A 132 2.92 -12.64 5.54
C ALA A 132 1.54 -12.94 4.95
N PRO A 133 1.22 -14.22 4.64
CA PRO A 133 -0.15 -14.63 4.33
C PRO A 133 -1.10 -14.28 5.47
N THR A 134 -2.36 -13.98 5.16
CA THR A 134 -3.36 -13.64 6.20
C THR A 134 -3.83 -14.86 6.99
N GLY A 135 -3.60 -16.07 6.47
CA GLY A 135 -3.92 -17.33 7.13
C GLY A 135 -5.35 -17.80 6.86
N ILE A 136 -6.00 -17.28 5.81
CA ILE A 136 -7.33 -17.74 5.41
C ILE A 136 -7.23 -19.22 4.97
N PRO A 137 -7.98 -20.14 5.60
CA PRO A 137 -7.92 -21.55 5.24
C PRO A 137 -8.24 -21.79 3.77
N GLU A 138 -7.56 -22.78 3.17
CA GLU A 138 -7.83 -23.29 1.82
C GLU A 138 -7.59 -22.27 0.68
N LEU A 139 -7.05 -21.10 1.00
CA LEU A 139 -6.71 -20.06 0.04
C LEU A 139 -5.19 -20.03 -0.18
N TYR A 140 -4.76 -20.12 -1.44
CA TYR A 140 -3.38 -19.78 -1.77
C TYR A 140 -3.21 -18.26 -1.70
N GLU A 141 -2.25 -17.83 -0.89
CA GLU A 141 -1.93 -16.42 -0.66
C GLU A 141 -0.45 -16.18 -0.94
N ILE A 142 -0.13 -15.01 -1.49
CA ILE A 142 1.24 -14.53 -1.51
C ILE A 142 1.48 -13.62 -0.30
N PRO A 143 2.67 -13.63 0.32
CA PRO A 143 2.96 -12.80 1.49
C PRO A 143 3.07 -11.31 1.20
N GLY A 144 3.26 -10.93 -0.07
CA GLY A 144 3.71 -9.59 -0.43
C GLY A 144 5.15 -9.33 0.03
N ILE A 145 5.54 -8.06 0.08
CA ILE A 145 6.86 -7.62 0.51
C ILE A 145 6.67 -6.41 1.43
N VAL A 146 7.39 -6.42 2.54
CA VAL A 146 7.59 -5.27 3.44
C VAL A 146 9.08 -4.98 3.48
#